data_AF-A0AAP6JFP0-F1
#
_entry.id   AF-A0AAP6JFP0-F1
#
_cell.length_a   1.000
_cell.length_b   1.000
_cell.length_c   1.000
_cell.angle_alpha   90.00
_cell.angle_beta   90.00
_cell.angle_gamma   90.00
#
_symmetry.space_group_name_H-M   'P 1'
#
loop_
_entity.id
_entity.type
_entity.pdbx_description
1 polymer ?
#
loop_
_entity_poly.entity_id
_entity_poly.type
_entity_poly.pdbx_seq_one_letter_code
_entity_poly.pdbx_strand_id
1 'polypeptide(L)'
;MKSTTLSTIMLAAAGLAMSGCFDSNYGNDINPTQVGYWPAEINCFTIAEEPADLDDADPAATPRSDRTAELLALQATGELIAPEDVYQRVVVELTGIRDRFPNATDHEAIGCWDPSRLLIRFEAETQAEVNDEQYQDWDDLNDIFSLGEVDYREEININVLKFDGRFNPGRLAREYSSLDGAIYTAPATGLEDGNDICLSIREDKHFYIFKQGWGSCLGGCENRSFLGVQVDSSGNIEQVGQWAGGGQAPGWFRNARDCRAFLPWD
;
A
#
# COMPACT_ATOMS: atom_id res chain seq x y z
N MET A 1 10.97 8.06 -60.16
CA MET A 1 11.19 7.02 -59.15
C MET A 1 11.99 7.64 -58.01
N LYS A 2 11.33 8.04 -56.92
CA LYS A 2 11.99 8.55 -55.71
C LYS A 2 12.04 7.41 -54.72
N SER A 3 13.25 7.00 -54.35
CA SER A 3 13.52 5.98 -53.35
C SER A 3 13.42 6.63 -51.97
N THR A 4 12.53 6.14 -51.12
CA THR A 4 12.37 6.60 -49.74
C THR A 4 13.07 5.58 -48.83
N THR A 5 14.18 6.00 -48.23
CA THR A 5 14.95 5.19 -47.28
C THR A 5 14.25 5.25 -45.92
N LEU A 6 13.72 4.12 -45.46
CA LEU A 6 13.23 3.95 -44.09
C LEU A 6 14.43 3.76 -43.16
N SER A 7 14.67 4.73 -42.29
CA SER A 7 15.56 4.58 -41.15
C SER A 7 14.83 3.82 -40.04
N THR A 8 15.18 2.56 -39.86
CA THR A 8 14.82 1.77 -38.68
C THR A 8 15.57 2.33 -37.46
N ILE A 9 14.86 3.02 -36.58
CA ILE A 9 15.36 3.37 -35.24
C ILE A 9 15.14 2.13 -34.36
N MET A 10 16.21 1.45 -33.97
CA MET A 10 16.18 0.47 -32.89
C MET A 10 16.06 1.24 -31.57
N LEU A 11 14.86 1.26 -30.97
CA LEU A 11 14.72 1.55 -29.55
C LEU A 11 15.17 0.30 -28.78
N ALA A 12 16.21 0.45 -27.97
CA ALA A 12 16.57 -0.54 -26.97
C ALA A 12 15.51 -0.46 -25.85
N ALA A 13 14.55 -1.38 -25.86
CA ALA A 13 13.67 -1.60 -24.73
C ALA A 13 14.51 -2.13 -23.56
N ALA A 14 14.76 -1.27 -22.57
CA ALA A 14 15.21 -1.71 -21.26
C ALA A 14 14.04 -2.51 -20.66
N GLY A 15 14.14 -3.84 -20.70
CA GLY A 15 13.20 -4.72 -20.03
C GLY A 15 13.24 -4.48 -18.53
N LEU A 16 12.33 -3.64 -18.03
CA LEU A 16 11.88 -3.72 -16.66
C LEU A 16 11.12 -5.04 -16.55
N ALA A 17 11.83 -6.09 -16.14
CA ALA A 17 11.18 -7.29 -15.65
C ALA A 17 10.41 -6.89 -14.38
N MET A 18 9.13 -6.57 -14.54
CA MET A 18 8.19 -6.56 -13.42
C MET A 18 7.99 -8.02 -13.03
N SER A 19 8.76 -8.47 -12.03
CA SER A 19 8.55 -9.75 -11.36
C SER A 19 7.10 -9.79 -10.90
N GLY A 20 6.35 -10.79 -11.37
CA GLY A 20 4.94 -10.95 -11.09
C GLY A 20 4.68 -11.02 -9.59
N CYS A 21 3.78 -10.16 -9.12
CA CYS A 21 3.14 -10.28 -7.82
C CYS A 21 2.13 -11.44 -7.88
N PHE A 22 2.02 -12.18 -6.76
CA PHE A 22 1.11 -13.31 -6.49
C PHE A 22 1.59 -14.72 -6.89
N ASP A 23 2.13 -15.42 -5.90
CA ASP A 23 1.93 -16.87 -5.75
C ASP A 23 0.90 -17.10 -4.63
N SER A 24 -0.23 -17.73 -4.96
CA SER A 24 -1.43 -17.84 -4.11
C SER A 24 -1.36 -18.97 -3.07
N ASN A 25 -0.17 -19.39 -2.63
CA ASN A 25 -0.02 -20.43 -1.61
C ASN A 25 0.15 -19.84 -0.21
N TYR A 26 -0.92 -19.22 0.29
CA TYR A 26 -1.04 -18.86 1.71
C TYR A 26 -1.57 -20.05 2.52
N GLY A 27 -0.64 -20.94 2.88
CA GLY A 27 -0.85 -22.00 3.85
C GLY A 27 0.45 -22.25 4.60
N ASN A 28 0.50 -21.76 5.85
CA ASN A 28 1.39 -22.09 6.97
C ASN A 28 2.81 -22.67 6.67
N ASP A 29 3.82 -21.99 7.22
CA ASP A 29 5.24 -22.40 7.34
C ASP A 29 6.18 -22.16 6.15
N ILE A 30 6.54 -20.90 5.90
CA ILE A 30 7.77 -20.58 5.14
C ILE A 30 8.93 -20.38 6.12
N ASN A 31 9.88 -21.32 6.06
CA ASN A 31 11.13 -21.32 6.82
C ASN A 31 12.12 -20.29 6.21
N PRO A 32 12.56 -19.25 6.94
CA PRO A 32 13.26 -18.07 6.39
C PRO A 32 14.73 -18.30 5.99
N THR A 33 15.16 -19.54 5.68
CA THR A 33 16.60 -19.87 5.53
C THR A 33 17.04 -20.36 4.14
N GLN A 34 16.19 -20.27 3.11
CA GLN A 34 16.63 -20.62 1.75
C GLN A 34 17.29 -19.43 1.03
N VAL A 35 18.62 -19.49 0.96
CA VAL A 35 19.49 -18.60 0.19
C VAL A 35 19.25 -18.82 -1.31
N GLY A 36 18.78 -17.80 -2.01
CA GLY A 36 18.66 -17.78 -3.49
C GLY A 36 17.27 -17.48 -4.05
N TYR A 37 16.25 -17.37 -3.21
CA TYR A 37 15.00 -16.70 -3.56
C TYR A 37 15.16 -15.20 -3.31
N TRP A 38 14.66 -14.35 -4.21
CA TRP A 38 14.41 -12.95 -3.87
C TRP A 38 13.57 -12.97 -2.58
N PRO A 39 14.05 -12.41 -1.48
CA PRO A 39 13.39 -12.57 -0.19
C PRO A 39 11.99 -11.99 -0.30
N ALA A 40 11.03 -12.78 0.18
CA ALA A 40 9.60 -12.51 0.31
C ALA A 40 9.22 -11.05 0.05
N GLU A 41 8.39 -10.83 -0.97
CA GLU A 41 7.67 -9.58 -1.28
C GLU A 41 7.50 -8.71 -0.02
N ILE A 42 7.77 -7.40 -0.10
CA ILE A 42 7.37 -6.49 0.99
C ILE A 42 5.87 -6.69 1.14
N ASN A 43 5.49 -7.48 2.15
CA ASN A 43 4.12 -7.93 2.29
C ASN A 43 3.40 -6.82 3.03
N CYS A 44 3.20 -5.71 2.32
CA CYS A 44 2.41 -4.56 2.76
C CYS A 44 0.91 -4.85 2.68
N PHE A 45 0.55 -6.11 2.49
CA PHE A 45 -0.81 -6.59 2.41
C PHE A 45 -1.11 -7.32 3.71
N THR A 46 -1.43 -6.55 4.75
CA THR A 46 -2.35 -7.06 5.75
C THR A 46 -3.73 -7.04 5.09
N ILE A 47 -4.24 -8.22 4.76
CA ILE A 47 -5.62 -8.41 4.33
C ILE A 47 -6.30 -9.07 5.53
N ALA A 48 -7.36 -8.45 6.07
CA ALA A 48 -8.13 -9.08 7.15
C ALA A 48 -8.65 -10.47 6.69
N GLU A 49 -8.64 -11.46 7.60
CA GLU A 49 -8.89 -12.87 7.26
C GLU A 49 -10.29 -13.12 6.69
N GLU A 50 -11.28 -12.31 7.06
CA GLU A 50 -12.61 -12.31 6.46
C GLU A 50 -12.93 -10.89 5.98
N PRO A 51 -13.45 -10.72 4.75
CA PRO A 51 -13.90 -9.40 4.30
C PRO A 51 -15.14 -8.98 5.10
N ALA A 52 -15.19 -7.72 5.51
CA ALA A 52 -16.49 -7.06 5.58
C ALA A 52 -17.14 -7.18 4.19
N ASP A 53 -18.42 -7.55 4.14
CA ASP A 53 -19.16 -7.59 2.88
C ASP A 53 -19.09 -6.20 2.22
N LEU A 54 -18.95 -6.13 0.90
CA LEU A 54 -18.94 -4.84 0.18
C LEU A 54 -20.14 -3.96 0.54
N ASP A 55 -21.27 -4.61 0.87
CA ASP A 55 -22.52 -3.98 1.28
C ASP A 55 -22.40 -3.17 2.59
N ASP A 56 -21.39 -3.45 3.42
CA ASP A 56 -21.14 -2.74 4.68
C ASP A 56 -20.16 -1.56 4.51
N ALA A 57 -19.45 -1.48 3.38
CA ALA A 57 -18.55 -0.37 3.10
C ALA A 57 -19.36 0.87 2.68
N ASP A 58 -19.00 2.04 3.22
CA ASP A 58 -19.49 3.34 2.74
C ASP A 58 -18.35 4.07 2.00
N PRO A 59 -18.21 3.91 0.67
CA PRO A 59 -17.19 4.59 -0.12
C PRO A 59 -17.20 6.11 0.03
N ALA A 60 -18.34 6.72 0.37
CA ALA A 60 -18.42 8.16 0.59
C ALA A 60 -17.73 8.62 1.88
N ALA A 61 -17.35 7.68 2.76
CA ALA A 61 -16.59 7.97 3.98
C ALA A 61 -15.10 8.29 3.72
N THR A 62 -14.62 8.16 2.47
CA THR A 62 -13.23 8.43 2.08
C THR A 62 -13.18 9.36 0.86
N PRO A 63 -12.21 10.30 0.74
CA PRO A 63 -11.07 10.53 1.64
C PRO A 63 -11.45 11.31 2.89
N ARG A 64 -10.88 10.93 4.05
CA ARG A 64 -11.03 11.67 5.30
C ARG A 64 -10.07 12.87 5.39
N SER A 65 -10.28 13.74 6.38
CA SER A 65 -9.49 14.97 6.53
C SER A 65 -8.03 14.70 6.92
N ASP A 66 -7.77 13.74 7.81
CA ASP A 66 -6.40 13.35 8.20
C ASP A 66 -5.96 12.15 7.36
N ARG A 67 -5.19 12.43 6.30
CA ARG A 67 -4.69 11.38 5.39
C ARG A 67 -3.84 10.35 6.11
N THR A 68 -3.02 10.76 7.07
CA THR A 68 -2.07 9.87 7.75
C THR A 68 -2.80 8.93 8.70
N ALA A 69 -3.78 9.43 9.46
CA ALA A 69 -4.60 8.57 10.30
C ALA A 69 -5.42 7.55 9.47
N GLU A 70 -5.98 7.99 8.34
CA GLU A 70 -6.73 7.10 7.45
C GLU A 70 -5.85 6.00 6.85
N LEU A 71 -4.65 6.34 6.37
CA LEU A 71 -3.71 5.35 5.83
C LEU A 71 -3.26 4.34 6.88
N LEU A 72 -2.92 4.79 8.09
CA LEU A 72 -2.53 3.89 9.18
C LEU A 72 -3.67 2.94 9.55
N ALA A 73 -4.90 3.45 9.65
CA ALA A 73 -6.08 2.63 9.94
C ALA A 73 -6.33 1.61 8.82
N LEU A 74 -6.26 2.03 7.54
CA LEU A 74 -6.40 1.14 6.37
C LEU A 74 -5.36 0.01 6.39
N GLN A 75 -4.09 0.35 6.58
CA GLN A 75 -2.98 -0.60 6.57
C GLN A 75 -3.03 -1.58 7.75
N ALA A 76 -3.34 -1.08 8.95
CA ALA A 76 -3.33 -1.89 10.16
C ALA A 76 -4.53 -2.85 10.23
N THR A 77 -5.69 -2.44 9.72
CA THR A 77 -6.91 -3.26 9.74
C THR A 77 -7.03 -4.17 8.53
N GLY A 78 -6.51 -3.77 7.37
CA GLY A 78 -6.67 -4.54 6.13
C GLY A 78 -8.09 -4.51 5.55
N GLU A 79 -8.94 -3.61 6.06
CA GLU A 79 -10.29 -3.37 5.57
C GLU A 79 -10.29 -2.56 4.29
N LEU A 80 -11.35 -2.66 3.49
CA LEU A 80 -11.47 -1.93 2.23
C LEU A 80 -11.44 -0.40 2.44
N ILE A 81 -12.09 0.06 3.51
CA ILE A 81 -12.10 1.45 3.98
C ILE A 81 -11.67 1.43 5.45
N ALA A 82 -10.92 2.43 5.91
CA ALA A 82 -10.52 2.50 7.31
C ALA A 82 -11.77 2.53 8.21
N PRO A 83 -11.90 1.63 9.21
CA PRO A 83 -13.00 1.69 10.17
C PRO A 83 -13.02 3.02 10.91
N GLU A 84 -14.22 3.59 11.11
CA GLU A 84 -14.37 4.93 11.67
C GLU A 84 -13.84 5.05 13.11
N ASP A 85 -14.09 4.04 13.94
CA ASP A 85 -13.61 4.00 15.32
C ASP A 85 -12.08 3.92 15.39
N VAL A 86 -11.45 3.13 14.51
CA VAL A 86 -9.99 3.04 14.40
C VAL A 86 -9.41 4.36 13.89
N TYR A 87 -9.98 4.96 12.84
CA TYR A 87 -9.55 6.25 12.31
C TYR A 87 -9.58 7.35 13.39
N GLN A 88 -10.71 7.52 14.08
CA GLN A 88 -10.86 8.55 15.10
C GLN A 88 -9.89 8.34 16.26
N ARG A 89 -9.67 7.08 16.67
CA ARG A 89 -8.68 6.75 17.69
C ARG A 89 -7.27 7.14 17.25
N VAL A 90 -6.88 6.79 16.02
CA VAL A 90 -5.55 7.12 15.47
C VAL A 90 -5.35 8.64 15.39
N VAL A 91 -6.35 9.42 15.00
CA VAL A 91 -6.26 10.91 14.99
C VAL A 91 -5.90 11.47 16.37
N VAL A 92 -6.61 11.02 17.42
CA VAL A 92 -6.39 11.48 18.80
C VAL A 92 -5.01 11.04 19.29
N GLU A 93 -4.64 9.79 19.02
CA GLU A 93 -3.36 9.22 19.45
C GLU A 93 -2.17 9.89 18.77
N LEU A 94 -2.21 10.09 17.44
CA LEU A 94 -1.15 10.80 16.72
C LEU A 94 -0.96 12.22 17.24
N THR A 95 -2.05 12.92 17.56
CA THR A 95 -1.98 14.26 18.19
C THR A 95 -1.23 14.19 19.52
N GLY A 96 -1.65 13.30 20.43
CA GLY A 96 -1.01 13.16 21.74
C GLY A 96 0.44 12.67 21.67
N ILE A 97 0.78 11.83 20.70
CA ILE A 97 2.15 11.35 20.48
C ILE A 97 3.02 12.50 20.00
N ARG A 98 2.57 13.29 19.01
CA ARG A 98 3.32 14.45 18.48
C ARG A 98 3.53 15.53 19.53
N ASP A 99 2.55 15.76 20.41
CA ASP A 99 2.67 16.67 21.55
C ASP A 99 3.73 16.20 22.56
N ARG A 100 3.81 14.90 22.81
CA ARG A 100 4.74 14.30 23.78
C ARG A 100 6.15 14.08 23.24
N PHE A 101 6.28 13.79 21.96
CA PHE A 101 7.53 13.43 21.29
C PHE A 101 7.75 14.34 20.08
N PRO A 102 8.43 15.49 20.24
CA PRO A 102 8.59 16.47 19.17
C PRO A 102 9.27 15.93 17.90
N ASN A 103 10.10 14.88 18.02
CA ASN A 103 10.73 14.23 16.88
C ASN A 103 9.75 13.42 16.00
N ALA A 104 8.50 13.22 16.42
CA ALA A 104 7.46 12.55 15.65
C ALA A 104 6.60 13.51 14.79
N THR A 105 6.83 14.82 14.88
CA THR A 105 5.98 15.85 14.24
C THR A 105 6.03 15.82 12.72
N ASP A 106 7.22 15.66 12.14
CA ASP A 106 7.44 15.66 10.67
C ASP A 106 7.29 14.28 10.02
N HIS A 107 6.52 13.38 10.63
CA HIS A 107 6.26 12.04 10.08
C HIS A 107 4.85 11.97 9.52
N GLU A 108 4.72 11.33 8.36
CA GLU A 108 3.46 11.03 7.70
C GLU A 108 3.39 9.53 7.42
N ALA A 109 2.19 8.98 7.22
CA ALA A 109 2.08 7.60 6.75
C ALA A 109 2.41 7.53 5.25
N ILE A 110 3.44 6.76 4.92
CA ILE A 110 3.80 6.45 3.53
C ILE A 110 3.26 5.06 3.21
N GLY A 111 2.32 5.03 2.27
CA GLY A 111 1.80 3.77 1.75
C GLY A 111 2.83 3.04 0.90
N CYS A 112 2.99 1.73 1.07
CA CYS A 112 3.68 0.91 0.06
C CYS A 112 2.95 0.91 -1.28
N TRP A 113 1.68 1.31 -1.25
CA TRP A 113 0.77 1.41 -2.36
C TRP A 113 0.09 2.77 -2.34
N ASP A 114 -0.35 3.22 -3.51
CA ASP A 114 -1.18 4.40 -3.66
C ASP A 114 -2.64 4.02 -3.35
N PRO A 115 -3.24 4.56 -2.27
CA PRO A 115 -4.59 4.19 -1.82
C PRO A 115 -5.69 4.55 -2.82
N SER A 116 -5.38 5.41 -3.77
CA SER A 116 -6.35 5.95 -4.74
C SER A 116 -6.11 5.39 -6.13
N ARG A 117 -5.29 4.34 -6.28
CA ARG A 117 -4.96 3.76 -7.59
C ARG A 117 -4.95 2.24 -7.62
N LEU A 118 -5.51 1.71 -8.70
CA LEU A 118 -5.47 0.29 -9.05
C LEU A 118 -4.92 0.12 -10.45
N LEU A 119 -4.12 -0.92 -10.65
CA LEU A 119 -3.68 -1.37 -11.96
C LEU A 119 -4.61 -2.49 -12.42
N ILE A 120 -5.12 -2.41 -13.65
CA ILE A 120 -5.91 -3.48 -14.27
C ILE A 120 -5.48 -3.71 -15.73
N ARG A 121 -5.35 -4.97 -16.11
CA ARG A 121 -5.17 -5.38 -17.52
C ARG A 121 -6.32 -6.27 -17.92
N PHE A 122 -6.87 -6.00 -19.09
CA PHE A 122 -7.91 -6.80 -19.70
C PHE A 122 -7.36 -7.68 -20.84
N GLU A 123 -8.14 -8.67 -21.24
CA GLU A 123 -7.98 -9.34 -22.54
C GLU A 123 -8.09 -8.33 -23.68
N ALA A 124 -7.49 -8.64 -24.84
CA ALA A 124 -7.40 -7.68 -25.94
C ALA A 124 -8.77 -7.23 -26.48
N GLU A 125 -9.76 -8.12 -26.50
CA GLU A 125 -11.13 -7.80 -26.93
C GLU A 125 -11.80 -6.86 -25.93
N THR A 126 -11.77 -7.21 -24.64
CA THR A 126 -12.30 -6.38 -23.54
C THR A 126 -11.60 -5.02 -23.45
N GLN A 127 -10.28 -4.96 -23.65
CA GLN A 127 -9.54 -3.70 -23.67
C GLN A 127 -9.99 -2.78 -24.83
N ALA A 128 -10.36 -3.35 -25.98
CA ALA A 128 -10.91 -2.55 -27.08
C ALA A 128 -12.27 -1.95 -26.68
N GLU A 129 -13.12 -2.73 -26.00
CA GLU A 129 -14.39 -2.23 -25.46
C GLU A 129 -14.18 -1.13 -24.41
N VAL A 130 -13.20 -1.29 -23.51
CA VAL A 130 -12.83 -0.25 -22.53
C VAL A 130 -12.38 1.04 -23.23
N ASN A 131 -11.52 0.92 -24.25
CA ASN A 131 -11.01 2.08 -25.00
C ASN A 131 -12.10 2.78 -25.82
N ASP A 132 -13.10 2.04 -26.28
CA ASP A 132 -14.24 2.56 -27.05
C ASP A 132 -15.42 2.98 -26.15
N GLU A 133 -15.25 2.96 -24.83
CA GLU A 133 -16.29 3.27 -23.82
C GLU A 133 -17.54 2.37 -23.94
N GLN A 134 -17.36 1.11 -24.34
CA GLN A 134 -18.42 0.12 -24.53
C GLN A 134 -18.46 -0.96 -23.44
N TYR A 135 -17.41 -1.08 -22.63
CA TYR A 135 -17.34 -2.05 -21.55
C TYR A 135 -18.17 -1.59 -20.34
N GLN A 136 -19.19 -2.37 -19.96
CA GLN A 136 -20.18 -2.00 -18.94
C GLN A 136 -20.12 -2.86 -17.67
N ASP A 137 -19.44 -4.00 -17.70
CA ASP A 137 -19.39 -4.94 -16.56
C ASP A 137 -18.78 -4.32 -15.29
N TRP A 138 -17.99 -3.25 -15.44
CA TRP A 138 -17.40 -2.50 -14.33
C TRP A 138 -18.20 -1.28 -13.86
N ASP A 139 -19.31 -0.93 -14.50
CA ASP A 139 -20.02 0.33 -14.24
C ASP A 139 -20.49 0.40 -12.78
N ASP A 140 -21.05 -0.70 -12.26
CA ASP A 140 -21.49 -0.78 -10.87
C ASP A 140 -20.31 -0.58 -9.89
N LEU A 141 -19.15 -1.19 -10.14
CA LEU A 141 -17.96 -1.02 -9.29
C LEU A 141 -17.41 0.41 -9.37
N ASN A 142 -17.40 0.99 -10.57
CA ASN A 142 -16.92 2.34 -10.80
C ASN A 142 -17.81 3.37 -10.11
N ASP A 143 -19.12 3.17 -10.11
CA ASP A 143 -20.08 3.98 -9.38
C ASP A 143 -19.91 3.83 -7.86
N ILE A 144 -19.80 2.60 -7.35
CA ILE A 144 -19.58 2.33 -5.92
C ILE A 144 -18.30 3.01 -5.43
N PHE A 145 -17.17 2.81 -6.11
CA PHE A 145 -15.86 3.31 -5.65
C PHE A 145 -15.52 4.71 -6.14
N SER A 146 -16.47 5.39 -6.81
CA SER A 146 -16.27 6.74 -7.36
C SER A 146 -15.00 6.83 -8.21
N LEU A 147 -14.92 5.99 -9.24
CA LEU A 147 -13.84 6.03 -10.23
C LEU A 147 -13.86 7.37 -10.95
N GLY A 148 -12.75 8.12 -10.86
CA GLY A 148 -12.64 9.46 -11.44
C GLY A 148 -11.93 9.48 -12.79
N GLU A 149 -10.87 8.68 -12.96
CA GLU A 149 -10.04 8.69 -14.18
C GLU A 149 -9.53 7.28 -14.52
N VAL A 150 -9.53 6.96 -15.82
CA VAL A 150 -8.86 5.78 -16.38
C VAL A 150 -7.70 6.25 -17.26
N ASP A 151 -6.50 5.79 -16.95
CA ASP A 151 -5.28 6.17 -17.67
C ASP A 151 -4.62 4.92 -18.27
N TYR A 152 -4.78 4.74 -19.58
CA TYR A 152 -4.22 3.60 -20.31
C TYR A 152 -2.75 3.84 -20.68
N ARG A 153 -1.87 2.91 -20.27
CA ARG A 153 -0.43 2.92 -20.56
C ARG A 153 -0.12 1.89 -21.63
N GLU A 154 -0.10 2.33 -22.88
CA GLU A 154 0.12 1.46 -24.04
C GLU A 154 1.45 0.70 -23.97
N GLU A 155 2.51 1.31 -23.42
CA GLU A 155 3.85 0.72 -23.37
C GLU A 155 3.92 -0.58 -22.56
N ILE A 156 3.00 -0.74 -21.60
CA ILE A 156 2.93 -1.91 -20.70
C ILE A 156 1.55 -2.58 -20.73
N ASN A 157 0.67 -2.15 -21.63
CA ASN A 157 -0.71 -2.61 -21.79
C ASN A 157 -1.42 -2.75 -20.42
N ILE A 158 -1.62 -1.64 -19.73
CA ILE A 158 -2.30 -1.61 -18.43
C ILE A 158 -3.11 -0.33 -18.28
N ASN A 159 -4.28 -0.42 -17.66
CA ASN A 159 -5.06 0.73 -17.23
C ASN A 159 -4.70 1.04 -15.78
N VAL A 160 -4.48 2.32 -15.48
CA VAL A 160 -4.38 2.84 -14.13
C VAL A 160 -5.72 3.48 -13.80
N LEU A 161 -6.48 2.84 -12.93
CA LEU A 161 -7.73 3.37 -12.40
C LEU A 161 -7.39 4.33 -11.25
N LYS A 162 -7.96 5.53 -11.26
CA LYS A 162 -7.78 6.54 -10.20
C LYS A 162 -9.13 6.85 -9.57
N PHE A 163 -9.21 6.63 -8.27
CA PHE A 163 -10.43 6.82 -7.49
C PHE A 163 -10.37 8.13 -6.71
N ASP A 164 -11.53 8.72 -6.45
CA ASP A 164 -11.62 9.90 -5.59
C ASP A 164 -11.36 9.55 -4.11
N GLY A 165 -11.68 8.32 -3.71
CA GLY A 165 -11.48 7.77 -2.36
C GLY A 165 -10.07 7.21 -2.08
N ARG A 166 -9.85 6.80 -0.84
CA ARG A 166 -8.68 6.04 -0.38
C ARG A 166 -9.12 4.67 0.13
N PHE A 167 -8.77 3.64 -0.64
CA PHE A 167 -9.15 2.26 -0.37
C PHE A 167 -7.93 1.41 -0.04
N ASN A 168 -8.15 0.24 0.54
CA ASN A 168 -7.15 -0.82 0.56
C ASN A 168 -7.09 -1.45 -0.84
N PRO A 169 -5.99 -1.26 -1.59
CA PRO A 169 -5.93 -1.66 -2.99
C PRO A 169 -5.81 -3.17 -3.15
N GLY A 170 -5.39 -3.91 -2.11
CA GLY A 170 -5.42 -5.38 -2.14
C GLY A 170 -6.84 -5.92 -2.12
N ARG A 171 -7.74 -5.27 -1.36
CA ARG A 171 -9.18 -5.55 -1.38
C ARG A 171 -9.80 -5.10 -2.70
N LEU A 172 -9.54 -3.87 -3.11
CA LEU A 172 -10.06 -3.31 -4.36
C LEU A 172 -9.65 -4.15 -5.59
N ALA A 173 -8.40 -4.61 -5.63
CA ALA A 173 -7.92 -5.51 -6.68
C ALA A 173 -8.76 -6.79 -6.78
N ARG A 174 -9.16 -7.38 -5.63
CA ARG A 174 -9.98 -8.59 -5.62
C ARG A 174 -11.34 -8.36 -6.28
N GLU A 175 -11.99 -7.23 -5.98
CA GLU A 175 -13.28 -6.90 -6.59
C GLU A 175 -13.17 -6.74 -8.10
N TYR A 176 -12.21 -5.93 -8.55
CA TYR A 176 -11.96 -5.71 -9.98
C TYR A 176 -11.45 -6.97 -10.70
N SER A 177 -10.85 -7.93 -9.99
CA SER A 177 -10.40 -9.19 -10.60
C SER A 177 -11.54 -10.13 -11.00
N SER A 178 -12.75 -9.87 -10.50
CA SER A 178 -13.94 -10.67 -10.82
C SER A 178 -14.65 -10.26 -12.12
N LEU A 179 -14.24 -9.13 -12.70
CA LEU A 179 -14.77 -8.57 -13.94
C LEU A 179 -14.49 -9.47 -15.15
N ASP A 180 -15.44 -9.60 -16.07
CA ASP A 180 -15.23 -10.40 -17.29
C ASP A 180 -14.10 -9.80 -18.13
N GLY A 181 -13.22 -10.65 -18.62
CA GLY A 181 -12.04 -10.24 -19.38
C GLY A 181 -10.92 -9.56 -18.58
N ALA A 182 -11.03 -9.39 -17.25
CA ALA A 182 -9.90 -8.94 -16.42
C ALA A 182 -8.89 -10.08 -16.23
N ILE A 183 -7.64 -9.89 -16.65
CA ILE A 183 -6.57 -10.91 -16.57
C ILE A 183 -5.48 -10.57 -15.55
N TYR A 184 -5.46 -9.34 -15.05
CA TYR A 184 -4.55 -8.91 -14.00
C TYR A 184 -5.11 -7.70 -13.28
N THR A 185 -5.02 -7.72 -11.96
CA THR A 185 -5.29 -6.58 -11.10
C THR A 185 -4.22 -6.50 -10.01
N ALA A 186 -3.71 -5.31 -9.74
CA ALA A 186 -2.77 -5.13 -8.65
C ALA A 186 -2.84 -3.71 -8.06
N PRO A 187 -2.47 -3.55 -6.79
CA PRO A 187 -2.18 -2.26 -6.20
C PRO A 187 -1.15 -1.48 -7.02
N ALA A 188 -1.39 -0.19 -7.25
CA ALA A 188 -0.35 0.69 -7.74
C ALA A 188 0.66 0.95 -6.61
N THR A 189 1.95 0.81 -6.87
CA THR A 189 2.99 0.99 -5.85
C THR A 189 3.31 2.47 -5.62
N GLY A 190 3.56 2.83 -4.36
CA GLY A 190 4.18 4.10 -4.00
C GLY A 190 5.70 3.98 -4.08
N LEU A 191 6.38 4.96 -4.69
CA LEU A 191 7.86 5.01 -4.76
C LEU A 191 8.47 5.93 -3.69
N GLU A 192 7.69 6.28 -2.67
CA GLU A 192 8.12 7.23 -1.65
C GLU A 192 8.82 6.51 -0.49
N ASP A 193 9.92 7.10 -0.02
CA ASP A 193 10.57 6.72 1.23
C ASP A 193 11.03 7.99 1.96
N GLY A 194 11.22 7.90 3.28
CA GLY A 194 11.53 9.07 4.10
C GLY A 194 11.05 8.90 5.54
N ASN A 195 10.52 9.99 6.10
CA ASN A 195 9.87 9.95 7.40
C ASN A 195 8.52 9.26 7.29
N ASP A 196 8.33 8.20 8.05
CA ASP A 196 7.22 7.27 7.87
C ASP A 196 6.65 6.82 9.22
N ILE A 197 5.39 6.44 9.25
CA ILE A 197 4.71 5.91 10.43
C ILE A 197 4.13 4.56 10.05
N CYS A 198 4.33 3.59 10.92
CA CYS A 198 3.58 2.35 10.87
C CYS A 198 2.77 2.15 12.15
N LEU A 199 1.59 1.56 12.00
CA LEU A 199 0.69 1.17 13.08
C LEU A 199 0.49 -0.36 13.06
N SER A 200 0.62 -0.98 14.23
CA SER A 200 0.19 -2.35 14.50
C SER A 200 -0.86 -2.34 15.59
N ILE A 201 -2.00 -3.00 15.36
CA ILE A 201 -3.11 -3.08 16.31
C ILE A 201 -3.10 -4.49 16.94
N ARG A 202 -3.09 -4.55 18.27
CA ARG A 202 -3.12 -5.82 19.02
C ARG A 202 -4.05 -5.67 20.21
N GLU A 203 -5.14 -6.42 20.19
CA GLU A 203 -6.16 -6.36 21.24
C GLU A 203 -6.64 -4.91 21.42
N ASP A 204 -6.45 -4.34 22.61
CA ASP A 204 -6.86 -2.98 22.95
C ASP A 204 -5.71 -1.95 22.83
N LYS A 205 -4.55 -2.35 22.31
CA LYS A 205 -3.34 -1.53 22.20
C LYS A 205 -2.97 -1.21 20.75
N HIS A 206 -2.52 0.02 20.55
CA HIS A 206 -1.92 0.49 19.31
C HIS A 206 -0.42 0.64 19.50
N PHE A 207 0.36 0.10 18.58
CA PHE A 207 1.81 0.21 18.56
C PHE A 207 2.26 0.96 17.31
N TYR A 208 2.89 2.11 17.52
CA TYR A 208 3.40 2.98 16.48
C TYR A 208 4.92 2.84 16.36
N ILE A 209 5.42 2.78 15.13
CA ILE A 209 6.83 2.98 14.82
C ILE A 209 6.95 4.22 13.95
N PHE A 210 7.69 5.20 14.43
CA PHE A 210 8.09 6.38 13.68
C PHE A 210 9.49 6.14 13.12
N LYS A 211 9.60 6.09 11.79
CA LYS A 211 10.86 5.96 11.05
C LYS A 211 11.28 7.34 10.58
N GLN A 212 12.43 7.82 10.99
CA GLN A 212 13.06 9.01 10.43
C GLN A 212 14.13 8.58 9.43
N GLY A 213 14.00 8.93 8.16
CA GLY A 213 14.95 8.59 7.09
C GLY A 213 15.72 9.81 6.58
N TRP A 214 17.02 9.66 6.28
CA TRP A 214 17.81 10.73 5.66
C TRP A 214 18.98 10.21 4.82
N GLY A 215 19.60 11.11 4.04
CA GLY A 215 20.66 10.79 3.08
C GLY A 215 20.09 10.56 1.68
N SER A 216 20.64 9.59 0.95
CA SER A 216 20.07 9.16 -0.34
C SER A 216 18.85 8.27 -0.10
N CYS A 217 17.66 8.68 -0.58
CA CYS A 217 16.39 7.93 -0.42
C CYS A 217 15.77 7.43 -1.74
N LEU A 218 16.46 7.52 -2.89
CA LEU A 218 15.92 7.11 -4.20
C LEU A 218 15.55 5.61 -4.32
N GLY A 219 16.04 4.77 -3.41
CA GLY A 219 15.71 3.35 -3.35
C GLY A 219 15.67 2.83 -1.92
N GLY A 220 15.33 3.71 -0.98
CA GLY A 220 15.55 3.48 0.45
C GLY A 220 16.51 4.51 1.04
N CYS A 221 16.19 5.09 2.19
CA CYS A 221 17.08 6.01 2.89
C CYS A 221 18.32 5.29 3.44
N GLU A 222 19.51 5.80 3.09
CA GLU A 222 20.81 5.29 3.57
C GLU A 222 20.88 5.21 5.10
N ASN A 223 20.37 6.24 5.77
CA ASN A 223 20.34 6.33 7.20
C ASN A 223 18.90 6.40 7.71
N ARG A 224 18.66 5.78 8.86
CA ARG A 224 17.34 5.76 9.49
C ARG A 224 17.44 5.69 11.01
N SER A 225 16.45 6.22 11.69
CA SER A 225 16.25 6.00 13.12
C SER A 225 14.77 5.72 13.40
N PHE A 226 14.50 5.08 14.53
CA PHE A 226 13.18 4.60 14.87
C PHE A 226 12.82 4.98 16.30
N LEU A 227 11.59 5.43 16.49
CA LEU A 227 10.94 5.62 17.78
C LEU A 227 9.73 4.70 17.87
N GLY A 228 9.72 3.81 18.86
CA GLY A 228 8.59 2.94 19.17
C GLY A 228 7.72 3.52 20.28
N VAL A 229 6.42 3.65 20.03
CA VAL A 229 5.43 4.20 20.96
C VAL A 229 4.26 3.24 21.06
N GLN A 230 3.76 3.01 22.27
CA GLN A 230 2.56 2.24 22.52
C GLN A 230 1.49 3.13 23.14
N VAL A 231 0.25 2.93 22.73
CA VAL A 231 -0.92 3.56 23.33
C VAL A 231 -1.91 2.49 23.75
N ASP A 232 -2.33 2.53 25.02
CA ASP A 232 -3.35 1.62 25.55
C ASP A 232 -4.78 2.13 25.30
N SER A 233 -5.78 1.34 25.68
CA SER A 233 -7.21 1.69 25.55
C SER A 233 -7.65 2.90 26.37
N SER A 234 -6.85 3.32 27.36
CA SER A 234 -7.11 4.53 28.15
C SER A 234 -6.42 5.77 27.56
N GLY A 235 -5.73 5.63 26.42
CA GLY A 235 -4.96 6.71 25.79
C GLY A 235 -3.63 6.99 26.49
N ASN A 236 -3.13 6.08 27.35
CA ASN A 236 -1.81 6.27 27.96
C ASN A 236 -0.72 6.03 26.91
N ILE A 237 0.08 7.06 26.68
CA ILE A 237 1.17 7.03 25.69
C ILE A 237 2.49 6.69 26.38
N GLU A 238 3.11 5.58 25.99
CA GLU A 238 4.39 5.10 26.51
C GLU A 238 5.43 4.94 25.40
N GLN A 239 6.64 5.45 25.61
CA GLN A 239 7.76 5.14 24.73
C GLN A 239 8.29 3.74 25.05
N VAL A 240 8.29 2.85 24.07
CA VAL A 240 8.76 1.48 24.22
C VAL A 240 10.25 1.37 23.90
N GLY A 241 10.77 2.22 23.01
CA GLY A 241 12.20 2.28 22.73
C GLY A 241 12.58 3.20 21.58
N GLN A 242 13.89 3.32 21.35
CA GLN A 242 14.47 3.98 20.18
C GLN A 242 15.58 3.11 19.60
N TRP A 243 15.78 3.19 18.28
CA TRP A 243 16.80 2.42 17.58
C TRP A 243 17.36 3.20 16.40
N ALA A 244 18.69 3.31 16.29
CA ALA A 244 19.36 4.05 15.22
C ALA A 244 19.46 3.27 13.89
N GLY A 245 18.67 2.20 13.71
CA GLY A 245 18.60 1.45 12.45
C GLY A 245 19.81 0.59 12.07
N GLY A 246 20.83 0.53 12.93
CA GLY A 246 22.03 -0.32 12.76
C GLY A 246 22.08 -1.50 13.73
N GLY A 247 22.71 -2.60 13.31
CA GLY A 247 22.85 -3.83 14.09
C GLY A 247 21.54 -4.62 14.20
N GLN A 248 21.45 -5.50 15.19
CA GLN A 248 20.25 -6.33 15.40
C GLN A 248 19.07 -5.49 15.88
N ALA A 249 17.92 -5.59 15.22
CA ALA A 249 16.70 -4.92 15.63
C ALA A 249 16.30 -5.32 17.07
N PRO A 250 15.89 -4.36 17.92
CA PRO A 250 15.52 -4.64 19.30
C PRO A 250 14.21 -5.45 19.39
N GLY A 251 14.00 -6.15 20.51
CA GLY A 251 12.85 -7.04 20.68
C GLY A 251 11.50 -6.36 20.50
N TRP A 252 11.34 -5.12 20.97
CA TRP A 252 10.10 -4.35 20.80
C TRP A 252 9.75 -4.09 19.33
N PHE A 253 10.75 -3.94 18.47
CA PHE A 253 10.54 -3.68 17.05
C PHE A 253 9.95 -4.91 16.35
N ARG A 254 10.43 -6.10 16.72
CA ARG A 254 9.93 -7.38 16.17
C ARG A 254 8.50 -7.72 16.61
N ASN A 255 8.03 -7.12 17.70
CA ASN A 255 6.67 -7.32 18.19
C ASN A 255 5.62 -6.57 17.32
N ALA A 256 6.04 -5.53 16.59
CA ALA A 256 5.20 -4.82 15.63
C ALA A 256 5.13 -5.59 14.30
N ARG A 257 4.43 -6.74 14.30
CA ARG A 257 4.42 -7.66 13.14
C ARG A 257 3.88 -7.01 11.87
N ASP A 258 2.98 -6.03 11.99
CA ASP A 258 2.37 -5.36 10.84
C ASP A 258 3.30 -4.24 10.31
N CYS A 259 4.36 -3.90 11.06
CA CYS A 259 5.39 -2.95 10.68
C CYS A 259 6.66 -3.60 10.14
N ARG A 260 6.57 -4.85 9.68
CA ARG A 260 7.72 -5.56 9.12
C ARG A 260 8.29 -4.90 7.87
N ALA A 261 7.51 -4.09 7.14
CA ALA A 261 8.03 -3.28 6.04
C ALA A 261 9.18 -2.34 6.45
N PHE A 262 9.29 -2.01 7.75
CA PHE A 262 10.38 -1.16 8.27
C PHE A 262 11.62 -1.96 8.69
N LEU A 263 11.56 -3.29 8.71
CA LEU A 263 12.72 -4.11 9.00
C LEU A 263 13.68 -4.11 7.80
N PRO A 264 14.99 -3.86 8.00
CA PRO A 264 15.96 -4.33 7.01
C PRO A 264 15.74 -5.82 6.74
N TRP A 265 15.79 -6.19 5.47
CA TRP A 265 16.01 -7.56 5.07
C TRP A 265 17.35 -8.01 5.69
N ASP A 266 17.29 -8.90 6.68
CA ASP A 266 18.46 -9.59 7.23
C ASP A 266 18.97 -10.67 6.25
#